data_AF-A0A661JZ74-F1
#
_entry.id   AF-A0A661JZ74-F1
#
_cell.length_a   1.000
_cell.length_b   1.000
_cell.length_c   1.000
_cell.angle_alpha   90.00
_cell.angle_beta   90.00
_cell.angle_gamma   90.00
#
_symmetry.space_group_name_H-M   'P 1'
#
loop_
_entity.id
_entity.type
_entity.pdbx_description
1 polymer ?
#
loop_
_entity_poly.entity_id
_entity_poly.type
_entity_poly.pdbx_seq_one_letter_code
_entity_poly.pdbx_strand_id
1 'polypeptide(L)'
;PFIRMPLTYGNAFGGTCEIWIDKESSIDISEPLNAVGKGINPYQFFEEIKDMLATPEGYPRYSGKRELPNIEDPRNRITKWDDRPLPKCWATVPLDSALHAQRGIDFPLDTELLDFSVQVKEGIFHRAHPDWIIDMPPAGVEIIMEGLTPSGNVSFNLPLLRVMFDYIIGERTGTRELRPQMLVLLPEEMRFYLVYKYVFPFEPEFEEERSLRLRIEEGWIAD
;
A
#
# COMPACT_ATOMS: atom_id res chain seq x y z
N PRO A 1 3.74 -3.55 -28.90
CA PRO A 1 2.56 -3.18 -28.08
C PRO A 1 2.08 -4.38 -27.24
N PHE A 2 1.72 -4.16 -25.97
CA PHE A 2 1.18 -5.21 -25.10
C PHE A 2 -0.30 -5.46 -25.44
N ILE A 3 -0.73 -6.73 -25.42
CA ILE A 3 -2.16 -7.10 -25.56
C ILE A 3 -2.86 -7.01 -24.19
N ARG A 4 -2.13 -7.37 -23.13
CA ARG A 4 -2.55 -7.30 -21.73
C ARG A 4 -1.35 -6.92 -20.87
N MET A 5 -1.60 -6.23 -19.77
CA MET A 5 -0.57 -5.85 -18.82
C MET A 5 -1.12 -5.90 -17.38
N PRO A 6 -0.45 -6.60 -16.45
CA PRO A 6 -0.85 -6.60 -15.06
C PRO A 6 -0.81 -5.18 -14.46
N LEU A 7 -1.89 -4.77 -13.79
CA LEU A 7 -1.92 -3.51 -13.04
C LEU A 7 -1.28 -3.69 -11.67
N THR A 8 0.01 -4.03 -11.64
CA THR A 8 0.78 -4.27 -10.41
C THR A 8 1.61 -3.05 -10.02
N TYR A 9 1.97 -2.97 -8.74
CA TYR A 9 2.78 -1.87 -8.22
C TYR A 9 4.17 -1.78 -8.89
N GLY A 10 4.73 -2.92 -9.32
CA GLY A 10 6.00 -2.97 -10.07
C GLY A 10 5.95 -2.40 -11.50
N ASN A 11 4.75 -2.11 -12.02
CA ASN A 11 4.59 -1.40 -13.30
C ASN A 11 4.34 0.10 -13.11
N ALA A 12 4.25 0.60 -11.88
CA ALA A 12 4.16 2.02 -11.56
C ALA A 12 5.55 2.66 -11.42
N PHE A 13 5.59 4.00 -11.31
CA PHE A 13 6.84 4.75 -11.12
C PHE A 13 7.65 4.25 -9.91
N GLY A 14 8.97 4.15 -10.08
CA GLY A 14 9.93 3.86 -9.02
C GLY A 14 11.10 3.02 -9.52
N GLY A 15 11.50 2.04 -8.71
CA GLY A 15 12.51 1.05 -9.05
C GLY A 15 13.77 1.15 -8.20
N THR A 16 14.61 0.14 -8.37
CA THR A 16 15.96 0.04 -7.80
C THR A 16 16.95 -0.13 -8.94
N CYS A 17 18.09 0.54 -8.85
CA CYS A 17 19.17 0.44 -9.82
C CYS A 17 20.52 0.30 -9.13
N GLU A 18 21.32 -0.64 -9.63
CA GLU A 18 22.71 -0.83 -9.23
C GLU A 18 23.59 0.19 -9.96
N ILE A 19 24.34 0.98 -9.19
CA ILE A 19 25.30 1.96 -9.67
C ILE A 19 26.69 1.54 -9.23
N TRP A 20 27.58 1.32 -10.19
CA TRP A 20 28.98 1.00 -9.93
C TRP A 20 29.70 2.27 -9.49
N ILE A 21 30.42 2.20 -8.38
CA ILE A 21 31.17 3.32 -7.80
C ILE A 21 32.68 3.15 -8.00
N ASP A 22 33.15 1.92 -8.23
CA ASP A 22 34.51 1.61 -8.70
C ASP A 22 34.51 0.27 -9.47
N LYS A 23 35.69 -0.35 -9.67
CA LYS A 23 35.83 -1.61 -10.43
C LYS A 23 35.28 -2.85 -9.71
N GLU A 24 35.18 -2.79 -8.39
CA GLU A 24 34.86 -3.92 -7.52
C GLU A 24 33.60 -3.67 -6.66
N SER A 25 33.15 -2.41 -6.57
CA SER A 25 32.06 -1.99 -5.69
C SER A 25 30.89 -1.34 -6.46
N SER A 26 29.68 -1.68 -6.04
CA SER A 26 28.42 -1.07 -6.47
C SER A 26 27.55 -0.71 -5.26
N ILE A 27 26.61 0.21 -5.48
CA ILE A 27 25.56 0.56 -4.52
C ILE A 27 24.20 0.48 -5.20
N ASP A 28 23.18 0.10 -4.45
CA ASP A 28 21.79 0.13 -4.91
C ASP A 28 21.13 1.45 -4.52
N ILE A 29 20.61 2.16 -5.52
CA ILE A 29 19.73 3.31 -5.31
C ILE A 29 18.30 2.87 -5.57
N SER A 30 17.43 3.08 -4.59
CA SER A 30 16.02 2.68 -4.63
C SER A 30 15.09 3.88 -4.45
N GLU A 31 14.00 3.93 -5.22
CA GLU A 31 12.91 4.88 -4.99
C GLU A 31 12.15 4.49 -3.71
N PRO A 32 12.16 5.31 -2.62
CA PRO A 32 11.59 4.92 -1.34
C PRO A 32 10.09 4.60 -1.38
N LEU A 33 9.34 5.26 -2.28
CA LEU A 33 7.90 5.05 -2.41
C LEU A 33 7.54 3.75 -3.15
N ASN A 34 8.47 3.21 -3.97
CA ASN A 34 8.25 2.01 -4.76
C ASN A 34 9.56 1.41 -5.29
N ALA A 35 10.30 0.69 -4.46
CA ALA A 35 11.56 0.04 -4.86
C ALA A 35 11.37 -1.02 -5.97
N VAL A 36 10.20 -1.67 -6.04
CA VAL A 36 9.91 -2.70 -7.06
C VAL A 36 9.42 -2.12 -8.39
N GLY A 37 9.27 -0.80 -8.49
CA GLY A 37 8.74 -0.09 -9.66
C GLY A 37 9.71 0.05 -10.82
N LYS A 38 9.38 0.96 -11.75
CA LYS A 38 10.20 1.31 -12.93
C LYS A 38 10.21 2.81 -13.17
N GLY A 39 11.24 3.34 -13.83
CA GLY A 39 11.30 4.75 -14.22
C GLY A 39 12.38 5.59 -13.56
N ILE A 40 13.01 5.08 -12.49
CA ILE A 40 14.10 5.79 -11.81
C ILE A 40 15.17 6.26 -12.81
N ASN A 41 15.60 7.52 -12.68
CA ASN A 41 16.74 8.04 -13.42
C ASN A 41 18.01 7.82 -12.58
N PRO A 42 18.92 6.89 -12.92
CA PRO A 42 20.15 6.72 -12.14
C PRO A 42 21.07 7.95 -12.26
N TYR A 43 21.06 8.63 -13.41
CA TYR A 43 21.97 9.75 -13.69
C TYR A 43 21.74 10.97 -12.80
N GLN A 44 20.55 11.13 -12.21
CA GLN A 44 20.25 12.25 -11.32
C GLN A 44 21.05 12.18 -10.00
N PHE A 45 21.50 10.97 -9.61
CA PHE A 45 22.25 10.74 -8.38
C PHE A 45 23.77 10.79 -8.59
N PHE A 46 24.24 10.90 -9.84
CA PHE A 46 25.65 10.73 -10.15
C PHE A 46 26.53 11.78 -9.47
N GLU A 47 26.11 13.04 -9.49
CA GLU A 47 26.90 14.12 -8.85
C GLU A 47 26.93 13.96 -7.33
N GLU A 48 25.80 13.66 -6.69
CA GLU A 48 25.74 13.40 -5.25
C GLU A 48 26.62 12.21 -4.84
N ILE A 49 26.59 11.11 -5.62
CA ILE A 49 27.42 9.92 -5.37
C ILE A 49 28.90 10.22 -5.55
N LYS A 50 29.28 10.99 -6.59
CA LYS A 50 30.68 11.41 -6.80
C LYS A 50 31.20 12.18 -5.61
N ASP A 51 30.42 13.14 -5.13
CA ASP A 51 30.79 14.02 -4.03
C ASP A 51 30.86 13.24 -2.70
N MET A 52 29.88 12.37 -2.43
CA MET A 52 29.79 11.62 -1.18
C MET A 52 30.89 10.55 -1.06
N LEU A 53 31.20 9.86 -2.16
CA LEU A 53 32.08 8.68 -2.14
C LEU A 53 33.45 8.92 -2.79
N ALA A 54 33.72 10.13 -3.29
CA ALA A 54 34.95 10.49 -3.98
C ALA A 54 35.31 9.48 -5.09
N THR A 55 34.33 9.16 -5.95
CA THR A 55 34.48 8.08 -6.94
C THR A 55 35.62 8.37 -7.94
N PRO A 56 36.38 7.35 -8.37
CA PRO A 56 37.47 7.51 -9.33
C PRO A 56 36.99 7.96 -10.71
N GLU A 57 37.95 8.39 -11.55
CA GLU A 57 37.65 8.84 -12.92
C GLU A 57 36.87 7.78 -13.71
N GLY A 58 35.81 8.22 -14.37
CA GLY A 58 34.91 7.36 -15.13
C GLY A 58 33.83 6.68 -14.30
N TYR A 59 33.74 6.94 -12.99
CA TYR A 59 32.66 6.51 -12.11
C TYR A 59 31.88 7.73 -11.56
N PRO A 60 30.63 7.55 -11.09
CA PRO A 60 29.81 6.34 -11.10
C PRO A 60 29.41 5.89 -12.52
N ARG A 61 29.08 4.61 -12.67
CA ARG A 61 28.59 4.01 -13.93
C ARG A 61 27.29 3.26 -13.71
N TYR A 62 26.42 3.38 -14.70
CA TYR A 62 25.20 2.58 -14.81
C TYR A 62 25.23 1.79 -16.12
N SER A 63 25.07 0.47 -16.04
CA SER A 63 25.07 -0.46 -17.18
C SER A 63 23.71 -1.10 -17.44
N GLY A 64 22.72 -0.80 -16.60
CA GLY A 64 21.37 -1.35 -16.71
C GLY A 64 20.55 -0.73 -17.84
N LYS A 65 19.41 -1.36 -18.13
CA LYS A 65 18.40 -0.78 -19.02
C LYS A 65 17.48 0.10 -18.20
N ARG A 66 17.26 1.32 -18.68
CA ARG A 66 16.27 2.22 -18.11
C ARG A 66 14.88 1.85 -18.60
N GLU A 67 14.14 1.09 -17.80
CA GLU A 67 12.72 0.82 -18.06
C GLU A 67 11.86 2.01 -17.68
N LEU A 68 10.84 2.30 -18.49
CA LEU A 68 9.80 3.26 -18.16
C LEU A 68 8.67 2.55 -17.40
N PRO A 69 8.00 3.24 -16.46
CA PRO A 69 6.79 2.71 -15.87
C PRO A 69 5.73 2.56 -16.95
N ASN A 70 4.81 1.64 -16.73
CA ASN A 70 3.69 1.39 -17.62
C ASN A 70 2.37 1.94 -17.10
N ILE A 71 2.31 2.24 -15.79
CA ILE A 71 1.15 2.79 -15.11
C ILE A 71 1.53 4.18 -14.58
N GLU A 72 0.74 5.17 -14.98
CA GLU A 72 0.92 6.58 -14.63
C GLU A 72 -0.40 7.18 -14.14
N ASP A 73 -0.31 8.30 -13.44
CA ASP A 73 -1.47 9.14 -13.19
C ASP A 73 -1.89 9.82 -14.50
N PRO A 74 -3.11 9.63 -15.02
CA PRO A 74 -3.55 10.34 -16.21
C PRO A 74 -3.54 11.87 -16.05
N ARG A 75 -3.59 12.38 -14.80
CA ARG A 75 -3.57 13.81 -14.45
C ARG A 75 -2.16 14.35 -14.22
N ASN A 76 -1.17 13.47 -14.01
CA ASN A 76 0.23 13.84 -13.74
C ASN A 76 1.17 12.87 -14.46
N ARG A 77 1.24 13.01 -15.78
CA ARG A 77 2.02 12.13 -16.66
C ARG A 77 3.51 12.46 -16.63
N ILE A 78 4.34 11.46 -16.85
CA ILE A 78 5.79 11.61 -17.00
C ILE A 78 6.06 12.23 -18.38
N THR A 79 6.71 13.38 -18.38
CA THR A 79 7.07 14.14 -19.59
C THR A 79 8.57 14.38 -19.72
N LYS A 80 9.30 14.32 -18.61
CA LYS A 80 10.75 14.50 -18.53
C LYS A 80 11.39 13.32 -17.82
N TRP A 81 12.67 13.12 -18.10
CA TRP A 81 13.45 12.05 -17.48
C TRP A 81 13.65 12.22 -15.97
N ASP A 82 13.57 13.43 -15.45
CA ASP A 82 13.73 13.69 -14.01
C ASP A 82 12.39 13.85 -13.29
N ASP A 83 11.27 13.57 -13.97
CA ASP A 83 9.97 13.54 -13.30
C ASP A 83 9.92 12.38 -12.30
N ARG A 84 9.48 12.66 -11.07
CA ARG A 84 9.33 11.69 -9.98
C ARG A 84 7.90 11.71 -9.44
N PRO A 85 6.89 11.29 -10.23
CA PRO A 85 5.52 11.28 -9.76
C PRO A 85 5.32 10.24 -8.66
N LEU A 86 4.23 10.37 -7.90
CA LEU A 86 3.82 9.32 -6.97
C LEU A 86 3.49 8.02 -7.74
N PRO A 87 3.92 6.85 -7.26
CA PRO A 87 3.52 5.57 -7.83
C PRO A 87 2.01 5.38 -7.74
N LYS A 88 1.32 5.29 -8.88
CA LYS A 88 -0.13 5.02 -8.96
C LYS A 88 -0.39 3.61 -9.42
N CYS A 89 -1.31 2.92 -8.76
CA CYS A 89 -1.71 1.56 -9.14
C CYS A 89 -3.09 1.20 -8.56
N TRP A 90 -3.71 0.17 -9.13
CA TRP A 90 -4.91 -0.48 -8.58
C TRP A 90 -4.57 -1.65 -7.63
N ALA A 91 -3.32 -2.10 -7.60
CA ALA A 91 -2.87 -3.13 -6.68
C ALA A 91 -2.67 -2.61 -5.25
N THR A 92 -2.60 -3.54 -4.29
CA THR A 92 -2.21 -3.21 -2.92
C THR A 92 -0.80 -2.62 -2.85
N VAL A 93 -0.63 -1.60 -2.04
CA VAL A 93 0.65 -0.97 -1.70
C VAL A 93 1.51 -1.94 -0.88
N PRO A 94 2.80 -2.15 -1.21
CA PRO A 94 3.73 -2.96 -0.40
C PRO A 94 3.90 -2.41 1.03
N LEU A 95 3.96 -3.29 2.04
CA LEU A 95 4.06 -2.89 3.46
C LEU A 95 5.37 -2.17 3.80
N ASP A 96 6.42 -2.53 3.08
CA ASP A 96 7.79 -2.02 3.19
C ASP A 96 8.01 -0.71 2.42
N SER A 97 7.02 -0.23 1.67
CA SER A 97 7.12 1.05 0.97
C SER A 97 6.95 2.24 1.92
N ALA A 98 7.66 3.33 1.65
CA ALA A 98 7.48 4.57 2.41
C ALA A 98 6.04 5.12 2.28
N LEU A 99 5.35 4.85 1.15
CA LEU A 99 3.95 5.24 0.95
C LEU A 99 2.99 4.56 1.95
N HIS A 100 3.31 3.34 2.36
CA HIS A 100 2.56 2.64 3.42
C HIS A 100 3.01 3.12 4.81
N ALA A 101 4.31 3.24 5.04
CA ALA A 101 4.86 3.65 6.34
C ALA A 101 4.34 5.01 6.82
N GLN A 102 4.19 5.97 5.91
CA GLN A 102 3.64 7.31 6.20
C GLN A 102 2.22 7.30 6.78
N ARG A 103 1.50 6.18 6.74
CA ARG A 103 0.12 6.07 7.23
C ARG A 103 0.02 5.74 8.71
N GLY A 104 1.08 5.20 9.29
CA GLY A 104 1.06 4.62 10.64
C GLY A 104 1.72 5.47 11.72
N ILE A 105 2.38 6.57 11.37
CA ILE A 105 3.24 7.33 12.27
C ILE A 105 2.94 8.83 12.13
N ASP A 106 2.50 9.47 13.21
CA ASP A 106 2.72 10.90 13.39
C ASP A 106 4.06 11.06 14.10
N PHE A 107 5.00 11.75 13.47
CA PHE A 107 6.11 12.32 14.20
C PHE A 107 5.63 13.66 14.75
N PRO A 108 5.37 13.81 16.06
CA PRO A 108 5.25 15.14 16.63
C PRO A 108 6.59 15.84 16.39
N LEU A 109 6.58 16.83 15.49
CA LEU A 109 7.78 17.60 15.13
C LEU A 109 8.32 18.48 16.28
N ASP A 110 7.65 18.50 17.43
CA ASP A 110 7.75 19.60 18.40
C ASP A 110 8.00 19.19 19.86
N THR A 111 8.56 18.00 20.12
CA THR A 111 8.90 17.62 21.51
C THR A 111 10.36 17.21 21.66
N GLU A 112 11.11 17.99 22.46
CA GLU A 112 12.48 17.69 22.96
C GLU A 112 12.58 16.37 23.76
N LEU A 113 11.46 15.66 23.90
CA LEU A 113 11.37 14.31 24.43
C LEU A 113 10.59 13.49 23.40
N LEU A 114 11.25 12.47 22.83
CA LEU A 114 10.60 11.42 22.05
C LEU A 114 9.64 10.67 22.97
N ASP A 115 8.41 11.17 23.08
CA ASP A 115 7.31 10.37 23.60
C ASP A 115 7.00 9.28 22.56
N PHE A 116 7.54 8.09 22.80
CA PHE A 116 7.33 6.90 21.98
C PHE A 116 5.92 6.31 22.15
N SER A 117 4.94 7.05 22.68
CA SER A 117 3.53 6.69 22.56
C SER A 117 3.06 6.85 21.10
N VAL A 118 3.63 6.02 20.21
CA VAL A 118 3.24 5.91 18.81
C VAL A 118 1.78 5.47 18.78
N GLN A 119 0.89 6.45 18.59
CA GLN A 119 -0.52 6.19 18.34
C GLN A 119 -0.62 5.55 16.96
N VAL A 120 -0.84 4.24 16.93
CA VAL A 120 -1.01 3.50 15.69
C VAL A 120 -2.29 3.99 15.01
N LYS A 121 -2.15 4.73 13.93
CA LYS A 121 -3.27 5.18 13.11
C LYS A 121 -3.92 4.01 12.38
N GLU A 122 -5.23 4.07 12.19
CA GLU A 122 -5.99 3.10 11.39
C GLU A 122 -5.43 2.95 9.96
N GLY A 123 -4.89 4.03 9.41
CA GLY A 123 -4.26 4.08 8.09
C GLY A 123 -3.14 3.04 7.88
N ILE A 124 -2.46 2.58 8.95
CA ILE A 124 -1.44 1.52 8.86
C ILE A 124 -2.00 0.19 8.35
N PHE A 125 -3.32 0.00 8.44
CA PHE A 125 -3.96 -1.22 7.98
C PHE A 125 -4.40 -1.12 6.53
N HIS A 126 -4.56 0.08 5.99
CA HIS A 126 -4.99 0.28 4.61
C HIS A 126 -3.93 -0.25 3.65
N ARG A 127 -4.36 -1.13 2.74
CA ARG A 127 -3.48 -1.65 1.67
C ARG A 127 -3.74 -0.98 0.33
N ALA A 128 -4.82 -0.24 0.17
CA ALA A 128 -5.12 0.49 -1.07
C ALA A 128 -4.15 1.68 -1.25
N HIS A 129 -3.96 2.16 -2.48
CA HIS A 129 -3.28 3.45 -2.71
C HIS A 129 -4.08 4.59 -2.04
N PRO A 130 -3.48 5.70 -1.56
CA PRO A 130 -4.21 6.74 -0.82
C PRO A 130 -5.44 7.29 -1.55
N ASP A 131 -5.34 7.51 -2.87
CA ASP A 131 -6.47 7.93 -3.72
C ASP A 131 -7.67 6.96 -3.74
N TRP A 132 -7.48 5.70 -3.33
CA TRP A 132 -8.51 4.67 -3.28
C TRP A 132 -9.04 4.41 -1.87
N ILE A 133 -8.62 5.22 -0.90
CA ILE A 133 -9.20 5.23 0.43
C ILE A 133 -10.37 6.20 0.40
N ILE A 134 -11.56 5.68 0.66
CA ILE A 134 -12.81 6.44 0.69
C ILE A 134 -13.39 6.41 2.10
N ASP A 135 -14.25 7.38 2.40
CA ASP A 135 -15.07 7.33 3.61
C ASP A 135 -15.98 6.09 3.58
N MET A 136 -16.40 5.66 4.78
CA MET A 136 -17.32 4.53 4.90
C MET A 136 -18.60 4.80 4.10
N PRO A 137 -18.94 3.96 3.11
CA PRO A 137 -20.16 4.14 2.34
C PRO A 137 -21.41 3.94 3.22
N PRO A 138 -22.52 4.62 2.89
CA PRO A 138 -23.81 4.35 3.53
C PRO A 138 -24.27 2.91 3.35
N ALA A 139 -25.11 2.45 4.27
CA ALA A 139 -25.71 1.13 4.23
C ALA A 139 -26.44 0.87 2.90
N GLY A 140 -26.13 -0.25 2.25
CA GLY A 140 -26.86 -0.74 1.08
C GLY A 140 -26.64 0.07 -0.20
N VAL A 141 -25.65 0.96 -0.24
CA VAL A 141 -25.33 1.75 -1.43
C VAL A 141 -25.04 0.86 -2.64
N GLU A 142 -25.47 1.29 -3.82
CA GLU A 142 -25.07 0.67 -5.08
C GLU A 142 -23.65 1.10 -5.43
N ILE A 143 -22.79 0.11 -5.70
CA ILE A 143 -21.45 0.31 -6.22
C ILE A 143 -21.50 0.07 -7.73
N ILE A 144 -21.07 1.07 -8.50
CA ILE A 144 -21.01 1.01 -9.96
C ILE A 144 -19.56 1.18 -10.39
N MET A 145 -19.09 0.27 -11.24
CA MET A 145 -17.74 0.28 -11.78
C MET A 145 -17.78 0.21 -13.30
N GLU A 146 -17.03 1.10 -13.94
CA GLU A 146 -16.98 1.22 -15.40
C GLU A 146 -15.58 0.88 -15.90
N GLY A 147 -15.50 0.20 -17.05
CA GLY A 147 -14.22 -0.08 -17.71
C GLY A 147 -13.35 -1.15 -17.02
N LEU A 148 -13.87 -1.89 -16.04
CA LEU A 148 -13.17 -3.00 -15.40
C LEU A 148 -13.26 -4.32 -16.19
N THR A 149 -14.31 -4.51 -16.98
CA THR A 149 -14.50 -5.71 -17.81
C THR A 149 -14.87 -5.32 -19.25
N PRO A 150 -14.62 -6.20 -20.24
CA PRO A 150 -15.06 -5.95 -21.62
C PRO A 150 -16.58 -5.81 -21.79
N SER A 151 -17.37 -6.33 -20.84
CA SER A 151 -18.84 -6.24 -20.86
C SER A 151 -19.38 -4.86 -20.46
N GLY A 152 -18.51 -3.93 -20.07
CA GLY A 152 -18.88 -2.56 -19.69
C GLY A 152 -18.99 -2.39 -18.19
N ASN A 153 -20.20 -2.09 -17.72
CA ASN A 153 -20.45 -1.71 -16.33
C ASN A 153 -20.75 -2.94 -15.46
N VAL A 154 -20.16 -2.96 -14.27
CA VAL A 154 -20.45 -3.94 -13.21
C VAL A 154 -21.04 -3.18 -12.04
N SER A 155 -22.21 -3.61 -11.56
CA SER A 155 -22.80 -3.06 -10.34
C SER A 155 -23.28 -4.11 -9.36
N PHE A 156 -23.29 -3.75 -8.08
CA PHE A 156 -23.85 -4.54 -7.00
C PHE A 156 -24.20 -3.64 -5.81
N ASN A 157 -25.15 -4.07 -4.98
CA ASN A 157 -25.42 -3.40 -3.71
C ASN A 157 -24.43 -3.89 -2.64
N LEU A 158 -23.87 -2.95 -1.89
CA LEU A 158 -23.02 -3.28 -0.75
C LEU A 158 -23.82 -4.14 0.24
N PRO A 159 -23.35 -5.35 0.59
CA PRO A 159 -24.12 -6.24 1.45
C PRO A 159 -24.16 -5.69 2.87
N LEU A 160 -25.36 -5.71 3.46
CA LEU A 160 -25.61 -5.31 4.85
C LEU A 160 -25.14 -6.42 5.79
N LEU A 161 -23.84 -6.43 6.10
CA LEU A 161 -23.24 -7.41 7.00
C LEU A 161 -22.74 -6.73 8.27
N ARG A 162 -23.32 -7.11 9.40
CA ARG A 162 -22.80 -6.77 10.72
C ARG A 162 -22.02 -7.96 11.26
N VAL A 163 -20.69 -7.85 11.30
CA VAL A 163 -19.81 -8.96 11.67
C VAL A 163 -19.40 -8.82 13.12
N MET A 164 -19.81 -9.78 13.95
CA MET A 164 -19.47 -9.83 15.37
C MET A 164 -18.47 -10.95 15.63
N PHE A 165 -17.64 -10.78 16.66
CA PHE A 165 -16.89 -11.88 17.24
C PHE A 165 -17.11 -11.98 18.74
N ASP A 166 -17.34 -13.21 19.19
CA ASP A 166 -17.35 -13.57 20.59
C ASP A 166 -16.00 -14.20 20.93
N TYR A 167 -15.42 -13.84 22.08
CA TYR A 167 -14.11 -14.31 22.50
C TYR A 167 -14.11 -14.87 23.91
N ILE A 168 -13.21 -15.83 24.13
CA ILE A 168 -12.79 -16.32 25.44
C ILE A 168 -11.26 -16.32 25.43
N ILE A 169 -10.65 -15.60 26.37
CA ILE A 169 -9.20 -15.47 26.55
C ILE A 169 -8.94 -15.54 28.05
N GLY A 170 -8.51 -16.71 28.53
CA GLY A 170 -8.46 -16.99 29.97
C GLY A 170 -9.84 -16.82 30.60
N GLU A 171 -9.94 -15.97 31.62
CA GLU A 171 -11.23 -15.62 32.27
C GLU A 171 -12.01 -14.53 31.53
N ARG A 172 -11.38 -13.85 30.55
CA ARG A 172 -11.99 -12.73 29.84
C ARG A 172 -12.90 -13.26 28.74
N THR A 173 -14.17 -12.89 28.81
CA THR A 173 -15.13 -13.15 27.74
C THR A 173 -15.77 -11.86 27.25
N GLY A 174 -16.24 -11.87 26.01
CA GLY A 174 -16.98 -10.73 25.50
C GLY A 174 -17.32 -10.84 24.03
N THR A 175 -18.03 -9.82 23.56
CA THR A 175 -18.40 -9.65 22.16
C THR A 175 -17.86 -8.31 21.66
N ARG A 176 -17.43 -8.27 20.41
CA ARG A 176 -16.99 -7.06 19.72
C ARG A 176 -17.46 -7.09 18.27
N GLU A 177 -17.60 -5.92 17.69
CA GLU A 177 -18.01 -5.71 16.31
C GLU A 177 -16.77 -5.44 15.44
N LEU A 178 -16.62 -6.17 14.34
CA LEU A 178 -15.57 -5.92 13.35
C LEU A 178 -16.03 -4.81 12.41
N ARG A 179 -15.08 -4.00 11.95
CA ARG A 179 -15.34 -2.98 10.93
C ARG A 179 -14.84 -3.45 9.56
N PRO A 180 -15.61 -3.22 8.47
CA PRO A 180 -15.11 -3.43 7.13
C PRO A 180 -13.98 -2.46 6.87
N GLN A 181 -12.93 -3.00 6.25
CA GLN A 181 -11.64 -2.35 6.19
C GLN A 181 -11.12 -2.30 4.75
N MET A 182 -11.59 -3.20 3.90
CA MET A 182 -11.23 -3.24 2.49
C MET A 182 -12.29 -3.96 1.68
N LEU A 183 -12.66 -3.34 0.56
CA LEU A 183 -13.36 -4.00 -0.53
C LEU A 183 -12.32 -4.38 -1.59
N VAL A 184 -12.23 -5.67 -1.91
CA VAL A 184 -11.39 -6.13 -3.01
C VAL A 184 -12.26 -6.61 -4.14
N LEU A 185 -11.93 -6.15 -5.33
CA LEU A 185 -12.64 -6.42 -6.56
C LEU A 185 -11.84 -7.42 -7.38
N LEU A 186 -12.51 -8.46 -7.87
CA LEU A 186 -11.99 -9.45 -8.80
C LEU A 186 -12.87 -9.45 -10.06
N PRO A 187 -12.73 -8.43 -10.94
CA PRO A 187 -13.65 -8.22 -12.05
C PRO A 187 -13.69 -9.38 -13.04
N GLU A 188 -12.54 -10.01 -13.32
CA GLU A 188 -12.44 -11.17 -14.21
C GLU A 188 -13.24 -12.39 -13.70
N GLU A 189 -13.41 -12.50 -12.38
CA GLU A 189 -14.20 -13.57 -11.75
C GLU A 189 -15.64 -13.15 -11.46
N MET A 190 -16.00 -11.89 -11.70
CA MET A 190 -17.27 -11.27 -11.27
C MET A 190 -17.52 -11.48 -9.77
N ARG A 191 -16.47 -11.27 -8.95
CA ARG A 191 -16.49 -11.45 -7.51
C ARG A 191 -15.92 -10.24 -6.79
N PHE A 192 -16.33 -10.07 -5.54
CA PHE A 192 -15.67 -9.18 -4.60
C PHE A 192 -15.62 -9.85 -3.23
N TYR A 193 -14.77 -9.34 -2.35
CA TYR A 193 -14.80 -9.68 -0.94
C TYR A 193 -14.63 -8.44 -0.07
N LEU A 194 -15.31 -8.45 1.08
CA LEU A 194 -15.16 -7.46 2.13
C LEU A 194 -14.31 -8.06 3.24
N VAL A 195 -13.21 -7.39 3.56
CA VAL A 195 -12.35 -7.75 4.68
C VAL A 195 -12.84 -6.98 5.91
N TYR A 196 -13.20 -7.73 6.95
CA TYR A 196 -13.57 -7.19 8.25
C TYR A 196 -12.40 -7.34 9.20
N LYS A 197 -12.20 -6.33 10.06
CA LYS A 197 -11.10 -6.31 11.02
C LYS A 197 -11.53 -5.75 12.36
N TYR A 198 -10.93 -6.30 13.41
CA TYR A 198 -10.86 -5.68 14.72
C TYR A 198 -9.42 -5.80 15.22
N VAL A 199 -8.86 -4.72 15.77
CA VAL A 199 -7.55 -4.76 16.41
C VAL A 199 -7.79 -4.96 17.89
N PHE A 200 -7.31 -6.09 18.40
CA PHE A 200 -7.52 -6.49 19.79
C PHE A 200 -6.22 -6.25 20.56
N PRO A 201 -6.08 -5.15 21.32
CA PRO A 201 -4.92 -4.92 22.16
C PRO A 201 -5.05 -5.78 23.43
N PHE A 202 -4.07 -6.64 23.68
CA PHE A 202 -3.94 -7.36 24.94
C PHE A 202 -2.47 -7.69 25.18
N GLU A 203 -2.09 -7.81 26.44
CA GLU A 203 -0.77 -8.31 26.80
C GLU A 203 -0.69 -9.81 26.49
N PRO A 204 0.34 -10.26 25.73
CA PRO A 204 0.46 -11.67 25.38
C PRO A 204 0.86 -12.48 26.62
N GLU A 205 -0.14 -13.00 27.33
CA GLU A 205 0.06 -14.09 28.29
C GLU A 205 0.09 -15.40 27.52
N PHE A 206 1.26 -16.03 27.49
CA PHE A 206 1.56 -17.18 26.61
C PHE A 206 0.82 -18.47 26.99
N GLU A 207 0.17 -18.52 28.16
CA GLU A 207 -0.43 -19.75 28.71
C GLU A 207 -1.98 -19.75 28.68
N GLU A 208 -2.63 -18.65 28.27
CA GLU A 208 -4.09 -18.61 28.21
C GLU A 208 -4.63 -19.31 26.95
N GLU A 209 -5.59 -20.23 27.14
CA GLU A 209 -6.40 -20.75 26.03
C GLU A 209 -7.22 -19.62 25.39
N ARG A 210 -7.28 -19.62 24.06
CA ARG A 210 -7.95 -18.57 23.27
C ARG A 210 -8.90 -19.21 22.29
N SER A 211 -10.17 -18.84 22.37
CA SER A 211 -11.18 -19.24 21.39
C SER A 211 -11.96 -18.03 20.88
N LEU A 212 -12.31 -18.09 19.60
CA LEU A 212 -13.02 -17.04 18.90
C LEU A 212 -14.14 -17.67 18.07
N ARG A 213 -15.32 -17.05 18.10
CA ARG A 213 -16.45 -17.39 17.24
C ARG A 213 -16.86 -16.17 16.44
N LEU A 214 -16.80 -16.27 15.12
CA LEU A 214 -17.38 -15.29 14.22
C LEU A 214 -18.85 -15.57 13.99
N ARG A 215 -19.65 -14.50 13.91
CA ARG A 215 -21.07 -14.57 13.60
C ARG A 215 -21.51 -13.33 12.84
N ILE A 216 -22.55 -13.49 12.03
CA ILE A 216 -23.15 -12.42 11.24
C ILE A 216 -24.50 -12.08 11.88
N GLU A 217 -24.75 -10.79 12.08
CA GLU A 217 -26.05 -10.24 12.44
C GLU A 217 -26.64 -9.44 11.27
N GLU A 218 -27.96 -9.23 11.28
CA GLU A 218 -28.61 -8.32 10.33
C GLU A 218 -28.21 -6.87 10.63
N GLY A 219 -27.94 -6.11 9.56
CA GLY A 219 -27.69 -4.67 9.64
C GLY A 219 -26.39 -4.23 8.99
N TRP A 220 -26.11 -2.93 9.11
CA TRP A 220 -24.81 -2.34 8.81
C TRP A 220 -24.18 -1.84 10.12
N ILE A 221 -22.91 -1.46 10.06
CA ILE A 221 -22.18 -0.93 11.22
C ILE A 221 -23.01 0.19 11.85
N ALA A 222 -23.20 0.15 13.16
CA ALA A 222 -23.80 1.25 13.89
C ALA A 222 -22.81 2.44 13.91
N ASP A 223 -23.29 3.63 13.53
CA ASP A 223 -22.56 4.89 13.69
C ASP A 223 -22.17 5.14 15.15
#